data_AF-A0A261XXL8-F1
#
_entry.id   AF-A0A261XXL8-F1
#
_cell.length_a   1.000
_cell.length_b   1.000
_cell.length_c   1.000
_cell.angle_alpha   90.00
_cell.angle_beta   90.00
_cell.angle_gamma   90.00
#
_symmetry.space_group_name_H-M   'P 1'
#
loop_
_entity.id
_entity.type
_entity.pdbx_description
1 polymer ?
#
loop_
_entity_poly.entity_id
_entity_poly.type
_entity_poly.pdbx_seq_one_letter_code
_entity_poly.pdbx_strand_id
1 'polypeptide(L)'
;MQVWAVNTRGWEPTAVEFEGVLDRLPTEDQQRVLRKKLSSDAKLTLAGQLLIRNFFHTLGVPWDDCTLGRSETGKPFRMSAKASLYDTSFNISNHGDYVVLGARAGMQVGVDVMKVEQAVREESLDQFFSYFAEQYTPSEWALVRAVPHSEQLRLFYKIWTLKECYVKAIGLGLGFPLTRLEFSHIDQPVPQLQVDGQPAKNWTFRQYELDEHHVVAVAIHSPHDPIDPTMTIPKSFKLVRVQELLLQDPKDALQAMSKAINELTGYNHIEKVKEAVVKRSESFNASRQSLQEAKEAYHATIEARSKTQREINELLQRKHTWTAEDVTRFTELYRLEHVHTQDEKLAKDTYQSAEKQMDREYMDLTKSIMERYHEEQIWSDKIRSVSTYGTWALMILNILLFVAVQTIFEPRKRTKLTERFEELLVAKVDEEEAKFQAVLDELRKGHSTLLAQQEALLAHTRPASYNEAPHVPVVLDTRTDDIPPTDLLSVVDGTVSTADEKDRVSRGWLSTEPTTMRKRDFLLYTLESAVAGIALSTLFMYFR
;
A
#
# COMPACT_ATOMS: atom_id res chain seq x y z
N MET A 1 -24.51 12.08 -7.24
CA MET A 1 -23.67 11.36 -8.21
C MET A 1 -22.30 11.23 -7.59
N GLN A 2 -21.62 10.09 -7.75
CA GLN A 2 -20.24 9.91 -7.28
C GLN A 2 -19.33 9.64 -8.46
N VAL A 3 -18.18 10.31 -8.51
CA VAL A 3 -17.13 10.11 -9.52
C VAL A 3 -15.83 9.89 -8.76
N TRP A 4 -15.23 8.72 -8.93
CA TRP A 4 -14.00 8.31 -8.25
C TRP A 4 -12.94 8.03 -9.30
N ALA A 5 -11.68 8.37 -9.00
CA ALA A 5 -10.55 8.09 -9.85
C ALA A 5 -9.42 7.47 -9.01
N VAL A 6 -8.67 6.56 -9.62
CA VAL A 6 -7.47 5.94 -9.04
C VAL A 6 -6.34 6.17 -10.01
N ASN A 7 -5.26 6.79 -9.52
CA ASN A 7 -4.02 6.91 -10.26
C ASN A 7 -3.15 5.68 -9.97
N THR A 8 -2.84 4.91 -11.01
CA THR A 8 -1.97 3.72 -10.93
C THR A 8 -0.52 4.01 -11.31
N ARG A 9 -0.19 5.26 -11.67
CA ARG A 9 1.17 5.72 -11.92
C ARG A 9 2.01 5.55 -10.64
N GLY A 10 3.15 4.89 -10.78
CA GLY A 10 4.04 4.56 -9.67
C GLY A 10 3.57 3.40 -8.78
N TRP A 11 2.43 2.76 -9.09
CA TRP A 11 2.11 1.47 -8.52
C TRP A 11 2.88 0.37 -9.26
N GLU A 12 3.95 -0.10 -8.61
CA GLU A 12 4.83 -1.15 -9.09
C GLU A 12 4.84 -2.29 -8.06
N PRO A 13 3.74 -3.07 -7.97
CA PRO A 13 3.69 -4.19 -7.04
C PRO A 13 4.69 -5.25 -7.46
N THR A 14 5.35 -5.86 -6.47
CA THR A 14 6.07 -7.12 -6.68
C THR A 14 5.10 -8.22 -7.14
N ALA A 15 5.61 -9.29 -7.73
CA ALA A 15 4.76 -10.41 -8.17
C ALA A 15 3.89 -10.96 -7.01
N VAL A 16 4.48 -11.05 -5.81
CA VAL A 16 3.81 -11.52 -4.61
C VAL A 16 2.72 -10.56 -4.13
N GLU A 17 2.99 -9.26 -4.12
CA GLU A 17 1.97 -8.26 -3.78
C GLU A 17 0.83 -8.26 -4.79
N PHE A 18 1.15 -8.44 -6.08
CA PHE A 18 0.14 -8.52 -7.13
C PHE A 18 -0.74 -9.76 -6.96
N GLU A 19 -0.15 -10.94 -6.74
CA GLU A 19 -0.88 -12.20 -6.50
C GLU A 19 -1.71 -12.13 -5.21
N GLY A 20 -1.15 -11.64 -4.10
CA GLY A 20 -1.87 -11.52 -2.84
C GLY A 20 -3.09 -10.59 -2.92
N VAL A 21 -3.04 -9.56 -3.78
CA VAL A 21 -4.18 -8.67 -4.03
C VAL A 21 -5.18 -9.32 -5.01
N LEU A 22 -4.67 -10.05 -5.99
CA LEU A 22 -5.49 -10.80 -6.96
C LEU A 22 -6.34 -11.87 -6.27
N ASP A 23 -5.79 -12.58 -5.29
CA ASP A 23 -6.46 -13.64 -4.51
C ASP A 23 -7.71 -13.15 -3.76
N ARG A 24 -7.84 -11.84 -3.53
CA ARG A 24 -9.00 -11.21 -2.89
C ARG A 24 -10.20 -11.04 -3.82
N LEU A 25 -10.01 -11.27 -5.11
CA LEU A 25 -11.08 -11.23 -6.11
C LEU A 25 -11.65 -12.63 -6.36
N PRO A 26 -12.92 -12.77 -6.73
CA PRO A 26 -13.47 -14.05 -7.20
C PRO A 26 -12.73 -14.56 -8.44
N THR A 27 -12.73 -15.88 -8.62
CA THR A 27 -11.97 -16.56 -9.69
C THR A 27 -12.24 -16.00 -11.10
N GLU A 28 -13.47 -15.60 -11.41
CA GLU A 28 -13.79 -15.01 -12.72
C GLU A 28 -13.06 -13.67 -12.93
N ASP A 29 -13.05 -12.81 -11.92
CA ASP A 29 -12.34 -11.52 -11.95
C ASP A 29 -10.82 -11.72 -12.00
N GLN A 30 -10.29 -12.72 -11.28
CA GLN A 30 -8.88 -13.09 -11.35
C GLN A 30 -8.46 -13.47 -12.78
N GLN A 31 -9.21 -14.38 -13.42
CA GLN A 31 -8.95 -14.81 -14.79
C GLN A 31 -9.02 -13.65 -15.80
N ARG A 32 -9.85 -12.64 -15.55
CA ARG A 32 -9.91 -11.44 -16.41
C ARG A 32 -8.63 -10.61 -16.31
N VAL A 33 -8.08 -10.47 -15.11
CA VAL A 33 -6.80 -9.78 -14.90
C VAL A 33 -5.67 -10.57 -15.55
N LEU A 34 -5.60 -11.89 -15.32
CA LEU A 34 -4.54 -12.77 -15.84
C LEU A 34 -4.55 -12.94 -17.36
N ARG A 35 -5.68 -12.73 -18.04
CA ARG A 35 -5.77 -12.76 -19.50
C ARG A 35 -5.12 -11.56 -20.19
N LYS A 36 -4.77 -10.51 -19.45
CA LYS A 36 -4.12 -9.33 -20.03
C LYS A 36 -2.68 -9.65 -20.40
N LYS A 37 -2.30 -9.36 -21.65
CA LYS A 37 -0.95 -9.59 -22.17
C LYS A 37 0.08 -8.64 -21.58
N LEU A 38 -0.33 -7.39 -21.36
CA LEU A 38 0.51 -6.33 -20.80
C LEU A 38 0.27 -6.21 -19.30
N SER A 39 1.35 -6.10 -18.53
CA SER A 39 1.28 -5.91 -17.08
C SER A 39 0.60 -4.59 -16.69
N SER A 40 0.77 -3.53 -17.49
CA SER A 40 0.06 -2.25 -17.32
C SER A 40 -1.46 -2.44 -17.36
N ASP A 41 -1.96 -3.20 -18.34
CA ASP A 41 -3.39 -3.46 -18.50
C ASP A 41 -3.93 -4.37 -17.39
N ALA A 42 -3.11 -5.34 -16.95
CA ALA A 42 -3.43 -6.19 -15.82
C ALA A 42 -3.61 -5.34 -14.53
N LYS A 43 -2.68 -4.41 -14.27
CA LYS A 43 -2.79 -3.45 -13.14
C LYS A 43 -4.05 -2.59 -13.23
N LEU A 44 -4.33 -1.98 -14.37
CA LEU A 44 -5.55 -1.18 -14.56
C LEU A 44 -6.82 -2.01 -14.37
N THR A 45 -6.82 -3.26 -14.84
CA THR A 45 -7.95 -4.17 -14.68
C THR A 45 -8.16 -4.55 -13.22
N LEU A 46 -7.08 -4.88 -12.50
CA LEU A 46 -7.08 -5.20 -11.08
C LEU A 46 -7.57 -4.02 -10.24
N ALA A 47 -6.96 -2.84 -10.44
CA ALA A 47 -7.38 -1.61 -9.76
C ALA A 47 -8.86 -1.29 -10.02
N GLY A 48 -9.36 -1.54 -11.22
CA GLY A 48 -10.78 -1.35 -11.52
C GLY A 48 -11.72 -2.30 -10.79
N GLN A 49 -11.37 -3.59 -10.67
CA GLN A 49 -12.18 -4.52 -9.88
C GLN A 49 -12.20 -4.14 -8.40
N LEU A 50 -11.05 -3.76 -7.85
CA LEU A 50 -10.94 -3.30 -6.47
C LEU A 50 -11.72 -2.00 -6.25
N LEU A 51 -11.69 -1.06 -7.20
CA LEU A 51 -12.41 0.21 -7.10
C LEU A 51 -13.93 0.00 -7.05
N ILE A 52 -14.47 -0.92 -7.85
CA ILE A 52 -15.90 -1.27 -7.84
C ILE A 52 -16.29 -1.84 -6.48
N ARG A 53 -15.54 -2.84 -5.99
CA ARG A 53 -15.82 -3.49 -4.71
C ARG A 53 -15.71 -2.51 -3.54
N ASN A 54 -14.66 -1.69 -3.53
CA ASN A 54 -14.46 -0.65 -2.53
C ASN A 54 -15.61 0.38 -2.56
N PHE A 55 -16.09 0.79 -3.74
CA PHE A 55 -17.24 1.67 -3.86
C PHE A 55 -18.48 1.07 -3.18
N PHE A 56 -18.84 -0.18 -3.49
CA PHE A 56 -19.97 -0.84 -2.84
C PHE A 56 -19.75 -1.08 -1.35
N HIS A 57 -18.50 -1.33 -0.93
CA HIS A 57 -18.16 -1.42 0.47
C HIS A 57 -18.46 -0.13 1.23
N THR A 58 -18.17 1.04 0.65
CA THR A 58 -18.55 2.32 1.26
C THR A 58 -20.06 2.57 1.30
N LEU A 59 -20.85 1.81 0.54
CA LEU A 59 -22.32 1.81 0.62
C LEU A 59 -22.86 0.77 1.63
N GLY A 60 -21.99 0.13 2.42
CA GLY A 60 -22.37 -0.84 3.44
C GLY A 60 -22.51 -2.27 2.94
N VAL A 61 -22.05 -2.58 1.72
CA VAL A 61 -22.04 -3.95 1.19
C VAL A 61 -20.81 -4.68 1.73
N PRO A 62 -20.94 -5.87 2.36
CA PRO A 62 -19.79 -6.67 2.73
C PRO A 62 -18.92 -6.99 1.50
N TRP A 63 -17.59 -7.03 1.68
CA TRP A 63 -16.65 -7.22 0.57
C TRP A 63 -16.93 -8.51 -0.21
N ASP A 64 -17.13 -9.61 0.52
CA ASP A 64 -17.38 -10.95 -0.05
C ASP A 64 -18.77 -11.08 -0.69
N ASP A 65 -19.73 -10.25 -0.26
CA ASP A 65 -21.10 -10.23 -0.79
C ASP A 65 -21.24 -9.33 -2.04
N CYS A 66 -20.16 -8.66 -2.47
CA CYS A 66 -20.16 -7.86 -3.68
C CYS A 66 -20.06 -8.74 -4.93
N THR A 67 -21.17 -9.34 -5.32
CA THR A 67 -21.29 -10.14 -6.56
C THR A 67 -21.54 -9.26 -7.77
N LEU A 68 -20.68 -9.36 -8.77
CA LEU A 68 -20.77 -8.62 -10.03
C LEU A 68 -21.21 -9.55 -11.16
N GLY A 69 -22.23 -9.13 -11.91
CA GLY A 69 -22.65 -9.75 -13.16
C GLY A 69 -22.21 -8.90 -14.36
N ARG A 70 -22.47 -9.40 -15.58
CA ARG A 70 -22.22 -8.66 -16.83
C ARG A 70 -23.41 -8.73 -17.75
N SER A 71 -23.73 -7.62 -18.41
CA SER A 71 -24.72 -7.60 -19.49
C SER A 71 -24.23 -8.42 -20.69
N GLU A 72 -25.10 -8.66 -21.66
CA GLU A 72 -24.74 -9.26 -22.95
C GLU A 72 -23.62 -8.51 -23.67
N THR A 73 -23.55 -7.18 -23.49
CA THR A 73 -22.50 -6.30 -24.01
C THR A 73 -21.26 -6.22 -23.11
N GLY A 74 -21.20 -6.99 -22.03
CA GLY A 74 -20.07 -7.08 -21.11
C GLY A 74 -20.00 -5.98 -20.05
N LYS A 75 -20.99 -5.07 -19.98
CA LYS A 75 -21.05 -3.99 -18.98
C LYS A 75 -21.26 -4.60 -17.60
N PRO A 76 -20.38 -4.33 -16.62
CA PRO A 76 -20.54 -4.86 -15.27
C PRO A 76 -21.73 -4.22 -14.56
N PHE A 77 -22.47 -5.01 -13.79
CA PHE A 77 -23.51 -4.55 -12.89
C PHE A 77 -23.46 -5.33 -11.58
N ARG A 78 -23.98 -4.77 -10.50
CA ARG A 78 -24.04 -5.49 -9.22
C ARG A 78 -25.28 -6.38 -9.21
N MET A 79 -25.11 -7.65 -8.89
CA MET A 79 -26.25 -8.55 -8.65
C MET A 79 -26.80 -8.28 -7.25
N SER A 80 -28.11 -8.09 -7.14
CA SER A 80 -28.80 -7.94 -5.85
C SER A 80 -29.91 -8.97 -5.72
N ALA A 81 -29.96 -9.68 -4.58
CA ALA A 81 -31.01 -10.66 -4.28
C ALA A 81 -32.37 -10.00 -3.98
N LYS A 82 -32.39 -8.69 -3.69
CA LYS A 82 -33.61 -7.91 -3.47
C LYS A 82 -33.57 -6.71 -4.42
N ALA A 83 -34.48 -6.70 -5.40
CA ALA A 83 -34.69 -5.53 -6.26
C ALA A 83 -35.11 -4.35 -5.39
N SER A 84 -34.21 -3.38 -5.21
CA SER A 84 -34.48 -2.15 -4.47
C SER A 84 -34.68 -1.01 -5.46
N LEU A 85 -35.60 -0.10 -5.17
CA LEU A 85 -35.80 1.16 -5.91
C LEU A 85 -34.53 2.05 -5.92
N TYR A 86 -33.47 1.68 -5.20
CA TYR A 86 -32.19 2.36 -5.09
C TYR A 86 -31.01 1.59 -5.73
N ASP A 87 -31.26 0.65 -6.65
CA ASP A 87 -30.19 -0.03 -7.35
C ASP A 87 -29.24 0.99 -8.01
N THR A 88 -27.99 0.94 -7.57
CA THR A 88 -26.96 1.90 -7.93
C THR A 88 -26.32 1.47 -9.24
N SER A 89 -26.66 2.18 -10.31
CA SER A 89 -25.95 2.06 -11.58
C SER A 89 -24.54 2.60 -11.42
N PHE A 90 -23.58 1.89 -12.01
CA PHE A 90 -22.21 2.37 -12.12
C PHE A 90 -21.64 2.08 -13.51
N ASN A 91 -20.57 2.78 -13.83
CA ASN A 91 -19.75 2.51 -14.99
C ASN A 91 -18.29 2.76 -14.66
N ILE A 92 -17.39 2.08 -15.39
CA ILE A 92 -15.96 2.16 -15.18
C ILE A 92 -15.25 2.35 -16.52
N SER A 93 -14.17 3.13 -16.53
CA SER A 93 -13.25 3.25 -17.65
C SER A 93 -11.82 3.27 -17.15
N ASN A 94 -10.89 2.80 -17.98
CA ASN A 94 -9.46 2.87 -17.70
C ASN A 94 -8.67 3.14 -18.98
N HIS A 95 -7.66 3.99 -18.88
CA HIS A 95 -6.72 4.28 -19.97
C HIS A 95 -5.51 5.01 -19.40
N GLY A 96 -4.32 4.73 -19.95
CA GLY A 96 -3.09 5.34 -19.50
C GLY A 96 -2.79 4.97 -18.05
N ASP A 97 -2.79 5.96 -17.17
CA ASP A 97 -2.44 5.77 -15.76
C ASP A 97 -3.67 5.67 -14.83
N TYR A 98 -4.88 5.91 -15.34
CA TYR A 98 -6.06 6.07 -14.50
C TYR A 98 -7.13 5.02 -14.70
N VAL A 99 -7.82 4.72 -13.60
CA VAL A 99 -9.12 4.05 -13.59
C VAL A 99 -10.15 5.00 -12.99
N VAL A 100 -11.28 5.18 -13.66
CA VAL A 100 -12.35 6.08 -13.23
C VAL A 100 -13.67 5.32 -13.11
N LEU A 101 -14.40 5.56 -12.03
CA LEU A 101 -15.71 5.01 -11.74
C LEU A 101 -16.74 6.13 -11.56
N GLY A 102 -17.86 6.04 -12.26
CA GLY A 102 -19.03 6.89 -12.07
C GLY A 102 -20.19 6.08 -11.53
N ALA A 103 -20.91 6.55 -10.52
CA ALA A 103 -22.04 5.82 -9.93
C ALA A 103 -23.18 6.72 -9.41
N ARG A 104 -24.42 6.29 -9.67
CA ARG A 104 -25.64 6.97 -9.25
C ARG A 104 -26.80 5.98 -9.09
N ALA A 105 -27.51 6.08 -7.97
CA ALA A 105 -28.78 5.40 -7.78
C ALA A 105 -29.87 5.95 -8.71
N GLY A 106 -30.64 5.05 -9.33
CA GLY A 106 -31.84 5.38 -10.10
C GLY A 106 -31.62 6.09 -11.44
N MET A 107 -30.38 6.15 -11.95
CA MET A 107 -30.05 6.81 -13.22
C MET A 107 -29.12 5.93 -14.06
N GLN A 108 -29.09 6.11 -15.39
CA GLN A 108 -28.04 5.49 -16.20
C GLN A 108 -26.79 6.35 -16.15
N VAL A 109 -25.64 5.69 -16.03
CA VAL A 109 -24.33 6.33 -15.91
C VAL A 109 -23.38 5.73 -16.93
N GLY A 110 -22.58 6.59 -17.56
CA GLY A 110 -21.42 6.23 -18.35
C GLY A 110 -20.24 7.12 -18.00
N VAL A 111 -19.04 6.55 -18.02
CA VAL A 111 -17.79 7.28 -17.82
C VAL A 111 -16.78 6.82 -18.85
N ASP A 112 -15.97 7.75 -19.32
CA ASP A 112 -14.82 7.44 -20.16
C ASP A 112 -13.60 8.26 -19.75
N VAL A 113 -12.40 7.67 -19.89
CA VAL A 113 -11.11 8.31 -19.61
C VAL A 113 -10.17 7.98 -20.76
N MET A 114 -9.46 8.99 -21.24
CA MET A 114 -8.44 8.84 -22.28
C MET A 114 -7.19 9.60 -21.92
N LYS A 115 -6.04 8.98 -22.20
CA LYS A 115 -4.74 9.65 -22.15
C LYS A 115 -4.51 10.37 -23.47
N VAL A 116 -4.23 11.67 -23.40
CA VAL A 116 -3.94 12.56 -24.52
C VAL A 116 -2.52 12.30 -25.00
N GLU A 117 -2.38 11.30 -25.86
CA GLU A 117 -1.13 10.98 -26.55
C GLU A 117 -1.42 10.46 -27.96
N GLN A 118 -0.45 10.65 -28.86
CA GLN A 118 -0.48 10.01 -30.18
C GLN A 118 0.00 8.58 -30.03
N ALA A 119 -0.73 7.62 -30.59
CA ALA A 119 -0.37 6.21 -30.53
C ALA A 119 0.95 5.92 -31.26
N VAL A 120 1.22 6.63 -32.36
CA VAL A 120 2.45 6.53 -33.17
C VAL A 120 3.15 7.88 -33.15
N ARG A 121 4.38 7.94 -32.61
CA ARG A 121 5.11 9.20 -32.41
C ARG A 121 5.63 9.85 -33.70
N GLU A 122 5.73 9.08 -34.77
CA GLU A 122 6.36 9.49 -36.03
C GLU A 122 5.34 9.95 -37.10
N GLU A 123 4.04 9.79 -36.83
CA GLU A 123 2.98 10.19 -37.76
C GLU A 123 2.52 11.63 -37.52
N SER A 124 1.98 12.28 -38.57
CA SER A 124 1.39 13.61 -38.42
C SER A 124 0.02 13.53 -37.77
N LEU A 125 -0.41 14.60 -37.09
CA LEU A 125 -1.76 14.66 -36.51
C LEU A 125 -2.86 14.50 -37.57
N ASP A 126 -2.65 14.99 -38.79
CA ASP A 126 -3.59 14.81 -39.89
C ASP A 126 -3.77 13.35 -40.29
N GLN A 127 -2.65 12.62 -40.37
CA GLN A 127 -2.67 11.19 -40.65
C GLN A 127 -3.38 10.44 -39.52
N PHE A 128 -3.04 10.74 -38.26
CA PHE A 128 -3.71 10.17 -37.10
C PHE A 128 -5.23 10.41 -37.13
N PHE A 129 -5.68 11.64 -37.39
CA PHE A 129 -7.10 11.98 -37.47
C PHE A 129 -7.83 11.28 -38.63
N SER A 130 -7.14 10.98 -39.73
CA SER A 130 -7.75 10.27 -40.86
C SER A 130 -8.28 8.88 -40.48
N TYR A 131 -7.66 8.21 -39.50
CA TYR A 131 -8.11 6.91 -39.00
C TYR A 131 -9.47 6.97 -38.27
N PHE A 132 -9.89 8.16 -37.84
CA PHE A 132 -11.12 8.39 -37.10
C PHE A 132 -12.14 9.23 -37.88
N ALA A 133 -11.91 9.45 -39.18
CA ALA A 133 -12.74 10.34 -39.99
C ALA A 133 -14.24 9.99 -39.90
N GLU A 134 -14.57 8.70 -39.88
CA GLU A 134 -15.94 8.17 -39.80
C GLU A 134 -16.52 8.09 -38.38
N GLN A 135 -15.84 8.62 -37.36
CA GLN A 135 -16.32 8.61 -35.96
C GLN A 135 -16.79 9.99 -35.46
N TYR A 136 -16.54 11.03 -36.23
CA TYR A 136 -16.85 12.42 -35.90
C TYR A 136 -17.73 13.04 -36.97
N THR A 137 -18.60 13.97 -36.58
CA THR A 137 -19.39 14.73 -37.55
C THR A 137 -18.54 15.80 -38.22
N PRO A 138 -18.95 16.32 -39.39
CA PRO A 138 -18.27 17.46 -40.01
C PRO A 138 -18.17 18.67 -39.09
N SER A 139 -19.20 18.94 -38.29
CA SER A 139 -19.22 20.04 -37.30
C SER A 139 -18.17 19.84 -36.21
N GLU A 140 -18.03 18.62 -35.68
CA GLU A 140 -17.03 18.30 -34.66
C GLU A 140 -15.61 18.39 -35.22
N TRP A 141 -15.39 17.91 -36.44
CA TRP A 141 -14.11 18.10 -37.11
C TRP A 141 -13.79 19.58 -37.30
N ALA A 142 -14.76 20.40 -37.70
CA ALA A 142 -14.58 21.84 -37.80
C ALA A 142 -14.17 22.47 -36.46
N LEU A 143 -14.75 22.02 -35.34
CA LEU A 143 -14.33 22.46 -33.99
C LEU A 143 -12.89 22.06 -33.69
N VAL A 144 -12.50 20.80 -33.93
CA VAL A 144 -11.13 20.31 -33.71
C VAL A 144 -10.12 21.06 -34.56
N ARG A 145 -10.48 21.43 -35.80
CA ARG A 145 -9.58 22.16 -36.71
C ARG A 145 -9.50 23.67 -36.41
N ALA A 146 -10.49 24.22 -35.71
CA ALA A 146 -10.53 25.65 -35.38
C ALA A 146 -9.58 26.04 -34.25
N VAL A 147 -9.18 25.11 -33.38
CA VAL A 147 -8.26 25.37 -32.27
C VAL A 147 -6.78 25.28 -32.72
N PRO A 148 -5.84 25.92 -31.99
CA PRO A 148 -4.42 25.83 -32.29
C PRO A 148 -3.93 24.39 -32.40
N HIS A 149 -2.95 24.13 -33.27
CA HIS A 149 -2.44 22.78 -33.55
C HIS A 149 -2.06 21.99 -32.28
N SER A 150 -1.51 22.66 -31.26
CA SER A 150 -1.15 22.06 -29.96
C SER A 150 -2.35 21.57 -29.14
N GLU A 151 -3.54 22.08 -29.39
CA GLU A 151 -4.76 21.77 -28.63
C GLU A 151 -5.69 20.79 -29.37
N GLN A 152 -5.49 20.59 -30.68
CA GLN A 152 -6.37 19.74 -31.51
C GLN A 152 -6.49 18.32 -30.97
N LEU A 153 -5.38 17.70 -30.58
CA LEU A 153 -5.40 16.34 -30.04
C LEU A 153 -6.17 16.25 -28.70
N ARG A 154 -6.06 17.28 -27.86
CA ARG A 154 -6.81 17.35 -26.60
C ARG A 154 -8.30 17.49 -26.88
N LEU A 155 -8.70 18.41 -27.77
CA LEU A 155 -10.11 18.61 -28.11
C LEU A 155 -10.72 17.36 -28.78
N PHE A 156 -9.95 16.68 -29.63
CA PHE A 156 -10.30 15.37 -30.19
C PHE A 156 -10.65 14.38 -29.06
N TYR A 157 -9.75 14.14 -28.11
CA TYR A 157 -10.02 13.20 -27.01
C TYR A 157 -11.13 13.67 -26.04
N LYS A 158 -11.32 14.99 -25.87
CA LYS A 158 -12.48 15.54 -25.14
C LYS A 158 -13.80 15.13 -25.79
N ILE A 159 -13.92 15.23 -27.11
CA ILE A 159 -15.10 14.80 -27.85
C ILE A 159 -15.22 13.26 -27.85
N TRP A 160 -14.11 12.55 -28.04
CA TRP A 160 -14.08 11.08 -27.97
C TRP A 160 -14.66 10.55 -26.66
N THR A 161 -14.14 11.05 -25.53
CA THR A 161 -14.61 10.63 -24.20
C THR A 161 -16.10 10.94 -23.99
N LEU A 162 -16.59 12.07 -24.49
CA LEU A 162 -18.02 12.41 -24.46
C LEU A 162 -18.88 11.39 -25.22
N LYS A 163 -18.46 11.01 -26.44
CA LYS A 163 -19.15 9.99 -27.24
C LYS A 163 -19.11 8.62 -26.58
N GLU A 164 -17.94 8.18 -26.14
CA GLU A 164 -17.76 6.88 -25.48
C GLU A 164 -18.53 6.79 -24.16
N CYS A 165 -18.54 7.85 -23.34
CA CYS A 165 -19.30 7.82 -22.09
C CYS A 165 -20.82 7.73 -22.33
N TYR A 166 -21.34 8.35 -23.40
CA TYR A 166 -22.73 8.18 -23.82
C TYR A 166 -23.03 6.75 -24.26
N VAL A 167 -22.21 6.17 -25.14
CA VAL A 167 -22.38 4.79 -25.64
C VAL A 167 -22.29 3.78 -24.48
N LYS A 168 -21.37 3.99 -23.54
CA LYS A 168 -21.24 3.19 -22.32
C LYS A 168 -22.44 3.34 -21.40
N ALA A 169 -23.07 4.51 -21.32
CA ALA A 169 -24.24 4.74 -20.51
C ALA A 169 -25.44 3.92 -21.01
N ILE A 170 -25.74 4.00 -22.31
CA ILE A 170 -26.84 3.24 -22.95
C ILE A 170 -26.55 1.74 -23.08
N GLY A 171 -25.28 1.34 -23.10
CA GLY A 171 -24.86 -0.06 -23.04
C GLY A 171 -24.89 -0.82 -24.37
N LEU A 172 -24.94 -0.13 -25.52
CA LEU A 172 -25.02 -0.74 -26.86
C LEU A 172 -23.64 -1.20 -27.42
N GLY A 173 -22.53 -0.79 -26.80
CA GLY A 173 -21.18 -1.23 -27.18
C GLY A 173 -20.72 -0.73 -28.55
N LEU A 174 -19.78 -1.46 -29.17
CA LEU A 174 -19.07 -1.08 -30.40
C LEU A 174 -19.95 -0.96 -31.66
N GLY A 175 -21.18 -1.47 -31.62
CA GLY A 175 -22.09 -1.43 -32.77
C GLY A 175 -22.83 -0.10 -32.95
N PHE A 176 -22.64 0.88 -32.06
CA PHE A 176 -23.33 2.16 -32.11
C PHE A 176 -22.59 3.14 -33.06
N PRO A 177 -23.23 3.65 -34.13
CA PRO A 177 -22.57 4.59 -35.05
C PRO A 177 -22.33 5.94 -34.38
N LEU A 178 -21.06 6.30 -34.15
CA LEU A 178 -20.68 7.53 -33.46
C LEU A 178 -21.04 8.81 -34.24
N THR A 179 -21.23 8.70 -35.56
CA THR A 179 -21.70 9.80 -36.44
C THR A 179 -23.11 10.26 -36.14
N ARG A 180 -23.91 9.48 -35.41
CA ARG A 180 -25.24 9.89 -34.93
C ARG A 180 -25.16 10.90 -33.78
N LEU A 181 -24.01 10.99 -33.12
CA LEU A 181 -23.79 11.87 -31.98
C LEU A 181 -23.05 13.11 -32.47
N GLU A 182 -23.58 14.27 -32.12
CA GLU A 182 -22.91 15.54 -32.32
C GLU A 182 -22.84 16.29 -30.99
N PHE A 183 -21.61 16.50 -30.48
CA PHE A 183 -21.38 17.32 -29.30
C PHE A 183 -21.02 18.76 -29.67
N SER A 184 -21.55 19.69 -28.89
CA SER A 184 -21.25 21.11 -28.96
C SER A 184 -20.98 21.67 -27.56
N HIS A 185 -20.48 22.92 -27.50
CA HIS A 185 -20.19 23.59 -26.23
C HIS A 185 -19.18 22.81 -25.35
N ILE A 186 -18.18 22.20 -25.98
CA ILE A 186 -17.22 21.28 -25.32
C ILE A 186 -16.43 21.97 -24.20
N ASP A 187 -16.15 23.27 -24.34
CA ASP A 187 -15.43 24.05 -23.33
C ASP A 187 -16.32 24.66 -22.26
N GLN A 188 -17.64 24.45 -22.35
CA GLN A 188 -18.56 24.85 -21.29
C GLN A 188 -18.64 23.78 -20.19
N PRO A 189 -19.03 24.16 -18.95
CA PRO A 189 -19.14 23.21 -17.85
C PRO A 189 -20.08 22.02 -18.10
N VAL A 190 -21.02 22.18 -19.04
CA VAL A 190 -22.00 21.17 -19.44
C VAL A 190 -22.08 21.13 -20.98
N PRO A 191 -21.35 20.22 -21.63
CA PRO A 191 -21.46 20.01 -23.07
C PRO A 191 -22.89 19.58 -23.48
N GLN A 192 -23.28 19.94 -24.70
CA GLN A 192 -24.61 19.62 -25.25
C GLN A 192 -24.50 18.53 -26.31
N LEU A 193 -25.41 17.55 -26.26
CA LEU A 193 -25.50 16.46 -27.23
C LEU A 193 -26.73 16.62 -28.11
N GLN A 194 -26.54 16.38 -29.40
CA GLN A 194 -27.61 16.06 -30.34
C GLN A 194 -27.46 14.60 -30.82
N VAL A 195 -28.58 13.90 -30.90
CA VAL A 195 -28.66 12.54 -31.48
C VAL A 195 -29.55 12.62 -32.71
N ASP A 196 -29.01 12.27 -33.87
CA ASP A 196 -29.70 12.37 -35.17
C ASP A 196 -30.30 13.78 -35.43
N GLY A 197 -29.55 14.82 -35.04
CA GLY A 197 -29.95 16.23 -35.18
C GLY A 197 -31.00 16.72 -34.16
N GLN A 198 -31.39 15.89 -33.18
CA GLN A 198 -32.32 16.27 -32.13
C GLN A 198 -31.62 16.47 -30.77
N PRO A 199 -31.89 17.57 -30.04
CA PRO A 199 -31.29 17.81 -28.72
C PRO A 199 -31.64 16.70 -27.70
N ALA A 200 -30.61 16.11 -27.10
CA ALA A 200 -30.76 15.05 -26.10
C ALA A 200 -30.98 15.64 -24.68
N LYS A 201 -32.16 16.22 -24.44
CA LYS A 201 -32.48 17.03 -23.24
C LYS A 201 -32.36 16.29 -21.90
N ASN A 202 -32.54 14.96 -21.90
CA ASN A 202 -32.50 14.13 -20.70
C ASN A 202 -31.07 13.70 -20.31
N TRP A 203 -30.07 14.13 -21.08
CA TRP A 203 -28.68 13.82 -20.85
C TRP A 203 -27.94 15.02 -20.29
N THR A 204 -27.08 14.76 -19.31
CA THR A 204 -26.12 15.75 -18.82
C THR A 204 -24.74 15.17 -18.80
N PHE A 205 -23.79 16.01 -19.22
CA PHE A 205 -22.39 15.66 -19.36
C PHE A 205 -21.54 16.57 -18.50
N ARG A 206 -20.40 16.05 -18.05
CA ARG A 206 -19.35 16.84 -17.44
C ARG A 206 -18.01 16.26 -17.85
N GLN A 207 -17.06 17.15 -18.11
CA GLN A 207 -15.67 16.78 -18.35
C GLN A 207 -14.81 17.10 -17.13
N TYR A 208 -13.77 16.31 -16.94
CA TYR A 208 -12.71 16.54 -15.97
C TYR A 208 -11.36 16.38 -16.64
N GLU A 209 -10.38 17.13 -16.16
CA GLU A 209 -8.97 16.91 -16.46
C GLU A 209 -8.33 16.39 -15.17
N LEU A 210 -7.88 15.13 -15.18
CA LEU A 210 -7.29 14.51 -13.99
C LEU A 210 -5.86 15.02 -13.78
N ASP A 211 -5.16 15.26 -14.88
CA ASP A 211 -3.84 15.88 -14.97
C ASP A 211 -3.65 16.48 -16.38
N GLU A 212 -2.43 16.91 -16.70
CA GLU A 212 -2.07 17.47 -18.01
C GLU A 212 -2.19 16.47 -19.17
N HIS A 213 -2.45 15.19 -18.92
CA HIS A 213 -2.47 14.16 -19.95
C HIS A 213 -3.74 13.33 -19.97
N HIS A 214 -4.69 13.49 -19.04
CA HIS A 214 -5.87 12.63 -18.96
C HIS A 214 -7.15 13.44 -18.93
N VAL A 215 -8.02 13.18 -19.90
CA VAL A 215 -9.37 13.76 -19.99
C VAL A 215 -10.40 12.70 -19.64
N VAL A 216 -11.45 13.10 -18.93
CA VAL A 216 -12.55 12.24 -18.50
C VAL A 216 -13.86 12.89 -18.90
N ALA A 217 -14.81 12.08 -19.34
CA ALA A 217 -16.20 12.50 -19.50
C ALA A 217 -17.13 11.60 -18.69
N VAL A 218 -18.16 12.20 -18.11
CA VAL A 218 -19.22 11.49 -17.38
C VAL A 218 -20.56 11.89 -17.98
N ALA A 219 -21.39 10.90 -18.28
CA ALA A 219 -22.75 11.06 -18.76
C ALA A 219 -23.74 10.51 -17.73
N ILE A 220 -24.82 11.24 -17.50
CA ILE A 220 -25.99 10.76 -16.76
C ILE A 220 -27.25 10.94 -17.60
N HIS A 221 -28.13 9.94 -17.57
CA HIS A 221 -29.48 10.04 -18.14
C HIS A 221 -30.50 10.14 -17.02
N SER A 222 -31.33 11.19 -17.06
CA SER A 222 -32.47 11.37 -16.18
C SER A 222 -33.74 10.82 -16.82
N PRO A 223 -34.47 9.88 -16.17
CA PRO A 223 -35.76 9.41 -16.68
C PRO A 223 -36.90 10.45 -16.56
N HIS A 224 -36.67 11.59 -15.88
CA HIS A 224 -37.65 12.65 -15.66
C HIS A 224 -37.11 14.04 -16.09
N ASP A 225 -38.00 14.91 -16.58
CA ASP A 225 -37.76 16.30 -17.03
C ASP A 225 -37.69 17.31 -15.85
N PRO A 226 -36.97 18.45 -15.99
CA PRO A 226 -35.53 18.56 -16.18
C PRO A 226 -34.75 18.33 -14.86
N ILE A 227 -33.45 18.12 -15.00
CA ILE A 227 -32.50 17.76 -13.94
C ILE A 227 -32.53 18.80 -12.81
N ASP A 228 -33.04 18.39 -11.64
CA ASP A 228 -32.94 19.15 -10.38
C ASP A 228 -31.45 19.52 -10.12
N PRO A 229 -31.11 20.73 -9.66
CA PRO A 229 -29.75 21.08 -9.25
C PRO A 229 -29.05 20.06 -8.32
N THR A 230 -29.80 19.27 -7.53
CA THR A 230 -29.28 18.13 -6.73
C THR A 230 -28.92 16.87 -7.55
N MET A 231 -29.31 16.83 -8.81
CA MET A 231 -29.05 15.77 -9.80
C MET A 231 -27.87 16.11 -10.72
N THR A 232 -27.13 17.17 -10.43
CA THR A 232 -25.95 17.57 -11.21
C THR A 232 -24.76 16.63 -10.98
N ILE A 233 -23.94 16.45 -12.02
CA ILE A 233 -22.64 15.78 -11.89
C ILE A 233 -21.71 16.70 -11.07
N PRO A 234 -21.03 16.20 -10.02
CA PRO A 234 -20.23 17.04 -9.11
C PRO A 234 -19.08 17.72 -9.85
N LYS A 235 -18.69 18.93 -9.43
CA LYS A 235 -17.55 19.65 -10.04
C LYS A 235 -16.20 18.99 -9.79
N SER A 236 -16.08 18.20 -8.72
CA SER A 236 -14.87 17.46 -8.36
C SER A 236 -15.13 15.95 -8.34
N PHE A 237 -14.06 15.19 -8.42
CA PHE A 237 -14.04 13.74 -8.25
C PHE A 237 -13.26 13.37 -6.98
N LYS A 238 -13.50 12.17 -6.45
CA LYS A 238 -12.74 11.60 -5.33
C LYS A 238 -11.53 10.87 -5.88
N LEU A 239 -10.32 11.32 -5.55
CA LEU A 239 -9.10 10.58 -5.82
C LEU A 239 -8.90 9.53 -4.72
N VAL A 240 -8.89 8.25 -5.09
CA VAL A 240 -8.65 7.12 -4.19
C VAL A 240 -7.22 6.66 -4.38
N ARG A 241 -6.44 6.60 -3.29
CA ARG A 241 -5.06 6.10 -3.36
C ARG A 241 -5.07 4.60 -3.57
N VAL A 242 -4.11 4.10 -4.36
CA VAL A 242 -3.98 2.65 -4.59
C VAL A 242 -3.86 1.91 -3.26
N GLN A 243 -3.07 2.43 -2.30
CA GLN A 243 -2.91 1.80 -0.99
C GLN A 243 -4.23 1.64 -0.22
N GLU A 244 -5.21 2.52 -0.42
CA GLU A 244 -6.54 2.42 0.20
C GLU A 244 -7.40 1.30 -0.43
N LEU A 245 -7.09 0.90 -1.67
CA LEU A 245 -7.68 -0.29 -2.28
C LEU A 245 -7.00 -1.57 -1.79
N LEU A 246 -5.70 -1.49 -1.50
CA LEU A 246 -4.90 -2.64 -1.07
C LEU A 246 -5.08 -2.97 0.42
N LEU A 247 -5.23 -1.96 1.28
CA LEU A 247 -5.38 -2.08 2.73
C LEU A 247 -6.84 -1.91 3.12
N GLN A 248 -7.55 -3.01 3.38
CA GLN A 248 -8.86 -2.93 4.05
C GLN A 248 -8.86 -3.57 5.44
N ASP A 249 -7.95 -4.53 5.72
CA ASP A 249 -7.76 -5.06 7.07
C ASP A 249 -6.26 -5.26 7.37
N PRO A 250 -5.68 -4.64 8.41
CA PRO A 250 -4.26 -4.83 8.77
C PRO A 250 -3.91 -6.29 9.09
N LYS A 251 -4.89 -7.12 9.44
CA LYS A 251 -4.69 -8.57 9.64
C LYS A 251 -4.43 -9.30 8.32
N ASP A 252 -5.10 -8.92 7.24
CA ASP A 252 -4.90 -9.53 5.92
C ASP A 252 -3.60 -9.06 5.30
N ALA A 253 -3.20 -7.80 5.53
CA ALA A 253 -1.89 -7.30 5.14
C ALA A 253 -0.76 -7.98 5.92
N LEU A 254 -0.97 -8.27 7.21
CA LEU A 254 -0.02 -9.04 8.03
C LEU A 254 0.03 -10.52 7.59
N GLN A 255 -1.09 -11.11 7.19
CA GLN A 255 -1.13 -12.48 6.67
C GLN A 255 -0.55 -12.57 5.27
N ALA A 256 -0.80 -11.59 4.40
CA ALA A 256 -0.20 -11.47 3.07
C ALA A 256 1.29 -11.18 3.19
N MET A 257 1.72 -10.29 4.10
CA MET A 257 3.14 -10.12 4.44
C MET A 257 3.72 -11.38 5.09
N SER A 258 2.97 -12.14 5.90
CA SER A 258 3.45 -13.40 6.46
C SER A 258 3.62 -14.48 5.39
N LYS A 259 2.70 -14.54 4.41
CA LYS A 259 2.80 -15.41 3.23
C LYS A 259 3.93 -14.97 2.31
N ALA A 260 4.05 -13.67 2.07
CA ALA A 260 5.12 -13.07 1.28
C ALA A 260 6.48 -13.23 1.96
N ILE A 261 6.55 -13.16 3.30
CA ILE A 261 7.76 -13.45 4.08
C ILE A 261 8.06 -14.94 4.01
N ASN A 262 7.06 -15.83 4.06
CA ASN A 262 7.27 -17.27 3.81
C ASN A 262 7.78 -17.58 2.38
N GLU A 263 7.33 -16.82 1.38
CA GLU A 263 7.80 -16.95 0.00
C GLU A 263 9.19 -16.34 -0.22
N LEU A 264 9.43 -15.14 0.33
CA LEU A 264 10.71 -14.43 0.27
C LEU A 264 11.79 -15.10 1.12
N THR A 265 11.39 -15.89 2.13
CA THR A 265 12.32 -16.75 2.90
C THR A 265 12.74 -18.00 2.13
N GLY A 266 12.17 -18.30 0.96
CA GLY A 266 12.72 -19.30 0.02
C GLY A 266 12.35 -20.76 0.31
N TYR A 267 11.47 -21.04 1.28
CA TYR A 267 11.02 -22.41 1.59
C TYR A 267 10.37 -23.10 0.39
N ASN A 268 9.57 -22.38 -0.41
CA ASN A 268 8.91 -22.91 -1.60
C ASN A 268 9.92 -23.33 -2.69
N HIS A 269 11.08 -22.68 -2.79
CA HIS A 269 12.12 -23.08 -3.73
C HIS A 269 12.72 -24.43 -3.33
N ILE A 270 13.01 -24.61 -2.05
CA ILE A 270 13.52 -25.87 -1.49
C ILE A 270 12.51 -26.99 -1.65
N GLU A 271 11.22 -26.70 -1.45
CA GLU A 271 10.14 -27.68 -1.62
C GLU A 271 10.03 -28.13 -3.08
N LYS A 272 10.10 -27.22 -4.05
CA LYS A 272 10.16 -27.56 -5.48
C LYS A 272 11.36 -28.42 -5.84
N VAL A 273 12.54 -28.10 -5.29
CA VAL A 273 13.75 -28.89 -5.54
C VAL A 273 13.66 -30.28 -4.90
N LYS A 274 13.02 -30.40 -3.72
CA LYS A 274 12.72 -31.70 -3.09
C LYS A 274 11.75 -32.53 -3.92
N GLU A 275 10.65 -31.94 -4.39
CA GLU A 275 9.68 -32.61 -5.27
C GLU A 275 10.34 -33.11 -6.56
N ALA A 276 11.23 -32.31 -7.16
CA ALA A 276 11.98 -32.70 -8.36
C ALA A 276 12.86 -33.94 -8.13
N VAL A 277 13.53 -34.03 -6.98
CA VAL A 277 14.34 -35.21 -6.60
C VAL A 277 13.46 -36.45 -6.44
N VAL A 278 12.30 -36.32 -5.78
CA VAL A 278 11.36 -37.44 -5.60
C VAL A 278 10.89 -37.97 -6.95
N LYS A 279 10.42 -37.08 -7.82
CA LYS A 279 9.94 -37.45 -9.15
C LYS A 279 11.03 -38.11 -10.01
N ARG A 280 12.25 -37.58 -9.99
CA ARG A 280 13.38 -38.20 -10.72
C ARG A 280 13.79 -39.55 -10.12
N SER A 281 13.69 -39.70 -8.79
CA SER A 281 13.96 -40.98 -8.13
C SER A 281 12.95 -42.05 -8.53
N GLU A 282 11.67 -41.68 -8.71
CA GLU A 282 10.63 -42.59 -9.20
C GLU A 282 10.92 -43.02 -10.65
N SER A 283 11.23 -42.08 -11.54
CA SER A 283 11.61 -42.38 -12.93
C SER A 283 12.85 -43.28 -13.02
N PHE A 284 13.87 -43.03 -12.21
CA PHE A 284 15.07 -43.87 -12.14
C PHE A 284 14.76 -45.29 -11.63
N ASN A 285 13.90 -45.43 -10.62
CA ASN A 285 13.50 -46.74 -10.13
C ASN A 285 12.73 -47.52 -11.20
N ALA A 286 11.87 -46.86 -11.97
CA ALA A 286 11.14 -47.47 -13.08
C ALA A 286 12.09 -47.92 -14.22
N SER A 287 13.06 -47.08 -14.61
CA SER A 287 14.03 -47.45 -15.65
C SER A 287 14.97 -48.57 -15.20
N ARG A 288 15.36 -48.57 -13.92
CA ARG A 288 16.12 -49.68 -13.31
C ARG A 288 15.35 -51.00 -13.33
N GLN A 289 14.04 -50.97 -13.06
CA GLN A 289 13.21 -52.17 -13.15
C GLN A 289 13.13 -52.69 -14.59
N SER A 290 12.89 -51.80 -15.56
CA SER A 290 12.86 -52.15 -16.99
C SER A 290 14.19 -52.75 -17.47
N LEU A 291 15.33 -52.23 -17.01
CA LEU A 291 16.65 -52.80 -17.29
C LEU A 291 16.79 -54.22 -16.73
N GLN A 292 16.31 -54.46 -15.50
CA GLN A 292 16.35 -55.80 -14.89
C GLN A 292 15.51 -56.80 -15.69
N GLU A 293 14.30 -56.42 -16.10
CA GLU A 293 13.42 -57.26 -16.93
C GLU A 293 14.04 -57.55 -18.30
N ALA A 294 14.61 -56.54 -18.96
CA ALA A 294 15.29 -56.70 -20.25
C ALA A 294 16.53 -57.59 -20.14
N LYS A 295 17.27 -57.49 -19.03
CA LYS A 295 18.45 -58.33 -18.74
C LYS A 295 18.05 -59.79 -18.55
N GLU A 296 16.99 -60.06 -17.80
CA GLU A 296 16.46 -61.41 -17.60
C GLU A 296 15.97 -62.03 -18.91
N ALA A 297 15.23 -61.27 -19.71
CA ALA A 297 14.79 -61.70 -21.04
C ALA A 297 15.97 -62.03 -21.97
N TYR A 298 17.01 -61.19 -21.98
CA TYR A 298 18.22 -61.46 -22.75
C TYR A 298 18.93 -62.74 -22.30
N HIS A 299 19.11 -62.95 -20.99
CA HIS A 299 19.69 -64.19 -20.49
C HIS A 299 18.87 -65.43 -20.86
N ALA A 300 17.53 -65.35 -20.81
CA ALA A 300 16.66 -66.45 -21.22
C ALA A 300 16.82 -66.80 -22.71
N THR A 301 16.94 -65.80 -23.59
CA THR A 301 17.18 -66.05 -25.03
C THR A 301 18.55 -66.68 -25.32
N ILE A 302 19.60 -66.27 -24.59
CA ILE A 302 20.93 -66.89 -24.67
C ILE A 302 20.86 -68.35 -24.23
N GLU A 303 20.16 -68.64 -23.14
CA GLU A 303 20.04 -70.01 -22.62
C GLU A 303 19.25 -70.89 -23.60
N ALA A 304 18.14 -70.40 -24.15
CA ALA A 304 17.33 -71.09 -25.16
C ALA A 304 18.16 -71.44 -26.41
N ARG A 305 18.93 -70.47 -26.93
CA ARG A 305 19.82 -70.71 -28.06
C ARG A 305 20.93 -71.71 -27.73
N SER A 306 21.57 -71.57 -26.57
CA SER A 306 22.60 -72.50 -26.11
C SER A 306 22.07 -73.94 -25.99
N LYS A 307 20.83 -74.12 -25.55
CA LYS A 307 20.16 -75.43 -25.46
C LYS A 307 19.90 -76.00 -26.85
N THR A 308 19.30 -75.21 -27.75
CA THR A 308 19.03 -75.62 -29.14
C THR A 308 20.31 -76.00 -29.88
N GLN A 309 21.38 -75.21 -29.75
CA GLN A 309 22.68 -75.52 -30.35
C GLN A 309 23.31 -76.80 -29.79
N ARG A 310 23.16 -77.07 -28.48
CA ARG A 310 23.62 -78.33 -27.86
C ARG A 310 22.85 -79.53 -28.41
N GLU A 311 21.52 -79.47 -28.45
CA GLU A 311 20.68 -80.56 -29.00
C GLU A 311 21.00 -80.83 -30.48
N ILE A 312 21.21 -79.78 -31.29
CA ILE A 312 21.66 -79.90 -32.69
C ILE A 312 23.01 -80.63 -32.76
N ASN A 313 23.98 -80.21 -31.95
CA ASN A 313 25.32 -80.83 -31.94
C ASN A 313 25.27 -82.30 -31.50
N GLU A 314 24.47 -82.63 -30.50
CA GLU A 314 24.27 -84.01 -30.02
C GLU A 314 23.67 -84.90 -31.12
N LEU A 315 22.66 -84.42 -31.86
CA LEU A 315 22.10 -85.14 -33.00
C LEU A 315 23.14 -85.32 -34.10
N LEU A 316 23.91 -84.27 -34.44
CA LEU A 316 24.93 -84.33 -35.48
C LEU A 316 26.06 -85.32 -35.18
N GLN A 317 26.46 -85.47 -33.90
CA GLN A 317 27.48 -86.44 -33.50
C GLN A 317 27.06 -87.88 -33.80
N ARG A 318 25.77 -88.21 -33.68
CA ARG A 318 25.22 -89.55 -33.95
C ARG A 318 24.51 -89.70 -35.30
N LYS A 319 24.87 -88.86 -36.29
CA LYS A 319 24.23 -88.80 -37.63
C LYS A 319 24.08 -90.11 -38.39
N HIS A 320 24.96 -91.06 -38.16
CA HIS A 320 24.97 -92.36 -38.81
C HIS A 320 23.92 -93.34 -38.24
N THR A 321 23.25 -92.98 -37.14
CA THR A 321 22.23 -93.79 -36.44
C THR A 321 20.87 -93.10 -36.36
N TRP A 322 20.61 -92.11 -37.22
CA TRP A 322 19.37 -91.35 -37.20
C TRP A 322 18.13 -92.19 -37.53
N THR A 323 17.11 -92.02 -36.71
CA THR A 323 15.74 -92.51 -36.97
C THR A 323 14.93 -91.46 -37.75
N ALA A 324 13.75 -91.83 -38.25
CA ALA A 324 12.84 -90.88 -38.90
C ALA A 324 12.42 -89.74 -37.95
N GLU A 325 12.28 -90.02 -36.65
CA GLU A 325 11.98 -89.04 -35.61
C GLU A 325 13.14 -88.04 -35.41
N ASP A 326 14.37 -88.52 -35.41
CA ASP A 326 15.57 -87.67 -35.30
C ASP A 326 15.67 -86.67 -36.46
N VAL A 327 15.29 -87.09 -37.67
CA VAL A 327 15.29 -86.21 -38.85
C VAL A 327 14.26 -85.09 -38.68
N THR A 328 13.04 -85.41 -38.23
CA THR A 328 12.00 -84.40 -37.96
C THR A 328 12.40 -83.45 -36.83
N ARG A 329 12.98 -83.98 -35.75
CA ARG A 329 13.48 -83.17 -34.63
C ARG A 329 14.61 -82.24 -35.07
N PHE A 330 15.52 -82.70 -35.92
CA PHE A 330 16.60 -81.90 -36.47
C PHE A 330 16.09 -80.72 -37.33
N THR A 331 15.13 -80.96 -38.22
CA THR A 331 14.53 -79.87 -39.02
C THR A 331 13.78 -78.86 -38.15
N GLU A 332 13.10 -79.31 -37.09
CA GLU A 332 12.46 -78.44 -36.12
C GLU A 332 13.49 -77.58 -35.37
N LEU A 333 14.54 -78.20 -34.82
CA LEU A 333 15.60 -77.52 -34.09
C LEU A 333 16.35 -76.51 -34.96
N TYR A 334 16.61 -76.83 -36.23
CA TYR A 334 17.26 -75.91 -37.16
C TYR A 334 16.39 -74.67 -37.45
N ARG A 335 15.07 -74.84 -37.56
CA ARG A 335 14.14 -73.71 -37.67
C ARG A 335 14.12 -72.87 -36.40
N LEU A 336 14.12 -73.53 -35.23
CA LEU A 336 14.17 -72.87 -33.92
C LEU A 336 15.48 -72.11 -33.70
N GLU A 337 16.62 -72.61 -34.18
CA GLU A 337 17.91 -71.92 -34.07
C GLU A 337 17.88 -70.56 -34.76
N HIS A 338 17.28 -70.48 -35.95
CA HIS A 338 17.11 -69.21 -36.66
C HIS A 338 16.19 -68.23 -35.90
N VAL A 339 15.11 -68.73 -35.29
CA VAL A 339 14.20 -67.93 -34.47
C VAL A 339 14.92 -67.42 -33.21
N HIS A 340 15.58 -68.30 -32.46
CA HIS A 340 16.32 -67.92 -31.25
C HIS A 340 17.48 -66.96 -31.54
N THR A 341 18.13 -67.07 -32.70
CA THR A 341 19.16 -66.10 -33.12
C THR A 341 18.57 -64.71 -33.35
N GLN A 342 17.36 -64.62 -33.91
CA GLN A 342 16.67 -63.34 -34.08
C GLN A 342 16.18 -62.79 -32.73
N ASP A 343 15.61 -63.64 -31.88
CA ASP A 343 15.12 -63.28 -30.55
C ASP A 343 16.27 -62.79 -29.66
N GLU A 344 17.43 -63.45 -29.67
CA GLU A 344 18.64 -63.01 -28.95
C GLU A 344 19.07 -61.61 -29.41
N LYS A 345 19.07 -61.35 -30.72
CA LYS A 345 19.44 -60.05 -31.27
C LYS A 345 18.46 -58.96 -30.81
N LEU A 346 17.15 -59.22 -30.90
CA LEU A 346 16.13 -58.28 -30.45
C LEU A 346 16.24 -58.01 -28.95
N ALA A 347 16.37 -59.06 -28.13
CA ALA A 347 16.51 -58.94 -26.68
C ALA A 347 17.80 -58.18 -26.29
N LYS A 348 18.89 -58.37 -27.03
CA LYS A 348 20.14 -57.62 -26.86
C LYS A 348 19.97 -56.13 -27.15
N ASP A 349 19.29 -55.78 -28.24
CA ASP A 349 19.03 -54.37 -28.61
C ASP A 349 18.13 -53.69 -27.56
N THR A 350 17.09 -54.41 -27.08
CA THR A 350 16.24 -53.95 -25.98
C THR A 350 17.02 -53.76 -24.68
N TYR A 351 17.89 -54.70 -24.30
CA TYR A 351 18.76 -54.56 -23.12
C TYR A 351 19.68 -53.34 -23.23
N GLN A 352 20.35 -53.14 -24.37
CA GLN A 352 21.25 -52.00 -24.58
C GLN A 352 20.51 -50.65 -24.57
N SER A 353 19.27 -50.60 -25.07
CA SER A 353 18.46 -49.38 -25.02
C SER A 353 17.99 -49.06 -23.60
N ALA A 354 17.56 -50.08 -22.84
CA ALA A 354 17.18 -49.94 -21.44
C ALA A 354 18.38 -49.51 -20.56
N GLU A 355 19.57 -50.04 -20.82
CA GLU A 355 20.82 -49.68 -20.13
C GLU A 355 21.14 -48.19 -20.34
N LYS A 356 21.14 -47.72 -21.59
CA LYS A 356 21.34 -46.30 -21.92
C LYS A 356 20.27 -45.38 -21.31
N GLN A 357 19.03 -45.84 -21.23
CA GLN A 357 17.95 -45.07 -20.62
C GLN A 357 18.17 -44.94 -19.11
N MET A 358 18.51 -46.04 -18.42
CA MET A 358 18.83 -46.01 -17.00
C MET A 358 20.00 -45.07 -16.69
N ASP A 359 21.06 -45.10 -17.50
CA ASP A 359 22.25 -44.25 -17.31
C ASP A 359 21.89 -42.75 -17.40
N ARG A 360 21.01 -42.38 -18.34
CA ARG A 360 20.52 -41.00 -18.47
C ARG A 360 19.70 -40.57 -17.26
N GLU A 361 18.73 -41.39 -16.85
CA GLU A 361 17.90 -41.11 -15.68
C GLU A 361 18.75 -41.02 -14.40
N TYR A 362 19.81 -41.83 -14.29
CA TYR A 362 20.77 -41.78 -13.18
C TYR A 362 21.56 -40.46 -13.15
N MET A 363 22.05 -40.00 -14.30
CA MET A 363 22.75 -38.72 -14.40
C MET A 363 21.83 -37.55 -14.02
N ASP A 364 20.59 -37.57 -14.49
CA ASP A 364 19.60 -36.53 -14.19
C ASP A 364 19.18 -36.54 -12.71
N LEU A 365 19.02 -37.71 -12.10
CA LEU A 365 18.78 -37.83 -10.65
C LEU A 365 19.97 -37.27 -9.86
N THR A 366 21.19 -37.66 -10.21
CA THR A 366 22.41 -37.19 -9.53
C THR A 366 22.54 -35.67 -9.60
N LYS A 367 22.27 -35.08 -10.77
CA LYS A 367 22.26 -33.62 -10.94
C LYS A 367 21.24 -32.94 -10.02
N SER A 368 20.02 -33.48 -9.94
CA SER A 368 18.98 -32.91 -9.08
C SER A 368 19.29 -33.03 -7.59
N ILE A 369 19.96 -34.12 -7.18
CA ILE A 369 20.43 -34.29 -5.79
C ILE A 369 21.50 -33.24 -5.46
N MET A 370 22.44 -33.00 -6.37
CA MET A 370 23.47 -31.96 -6.20
C MET A 370 22.87 -30.56 -6.11
N GLU A 371 21.90 -30.24 -6.98
CA GLU A 371 21.15 -28.97 -6.94
C GLU A 371 20.44 -28.80 -5.59
N ARG A 372 19.75 -29.83 -5.11
CA ARG A 372 19.13 -29.82 -3.77
C ARG A 372 20.14 -29.53 -2.67
N TYR A 373 21.27 -30.23 -2.68
CA TYR A 373 22.29 -30.07 -1.65
C TYR A 373 22.86 -28.65 -1.63
N HIS A 374 23.14 -28.08 -2.80
CA HIS A 374 23.66 -26.72 -2.92
C HIS A 374 22.66 -25.67 -2.41
N GLU A 375 21.39 -25.79 -2.79
CA GLU A 375 20.32 -24.91 -2.33
C GLU A 375 20.08 -25.04 -0.82
N GLU A 376 20.07 -26.27 -0.29
CA GLU A 376 19.91 -26.53 1.15
C GLU A 376 21.06 -25.91 1.96
N GLN A 377 22.29 -25.92 1.43
CA GLN A 377 23.45 -25.30 2.06
C GLN A 377 23.41 -23.77 2.03
N ILE A 378 23.13 -23.17 0.86
CA ILE A 378 22.96 -21.71 0.72
C ILE A 378 21.91 -21.20 1.70
N TRP A 379 20.82 -21.95 1.82
CA TRP A 379 19.71 -21.56 2.65
C TRP A 379 19.99 -21.70 4.16
N SER A 380 20.70 -22.76 4.56
CA SER A 380 21.20 -22.90 5.94
C SER A 380 22.05 -21.69 6.37
N ASP A 381 22.94 -21.21 5.49
CA ASP A 381 23.75 -20.03 5.76
C ASP A 381 22.91 -18.74 5.78
N LYS A 382 21.88 -18.66 4.93
CA LYS A 382 20.96 -17.53 4.89
C LYS A 382 20.13 -17.42 6.17
N ILE A 383 19.58 -18.51 6.71
CA ILE A 383 18.86 -18.47 8.00
C ILE A 383 19.77 -18.01 9.14
N ARG A 384 21.02 -18.51 9.16
CA ARG A 384 21.99 -18.14 10.19
C ARG A 384 22.25 -16.63 10.18
N SER A 385 22.39 -16.04 8.99
CA SER A 385 22.55 -14.59 8.86
C SER A 385 21.26 -13.83 9.22
N VAL A 386 20.08 -14.29 8.81
CA VAL A 386 18.79 -13.68 9.17
C VAL A 386 18.55 -13.66 10.68
N SER A 387 18.87 -14.75 11.40
CA SER A 387 18.78 -14.79 12.87
C SER A 387 19.74 -13.79 13.54
N THR A 388 20.94 -13.66 12.99
CA THR A 388 21.93 -12.69 13.46
C THR A 388 21.41 -11.27 13.26
N TYR A 389 21.05 -10.88 12.03
CA TYR A 389 20.56 -9.54 11.72
C TYR A 389 19.23 -9.20 12.42
N GLY A 390 18.35 -10.18 12.62
CA GLY A 390 17.10 -10.01 13.35
C GLY A 390 17.32 -9.63 14.82
N THR A 391 18.33 -10.23 15.46
CA THR A 391 18.71 -9.89 16.85
C THR A 391 19.24 -8.46 16.95
N TRP A 392 20.07 -8.05 15.99
CA TRP A 392 20.56 -6.67 15.90
C TRP A 392 19.43 -5.67 15.65
N ALA A 393 18.47 -6.00 14.78
CA ALA A 393 17.31 -5.17 14.51
C ALA A 393 16.42 -5.00 15.75
N LEU A 394 16.16 -6.08 16.49
CA LEU A 394 15.41 -6.03 17.76
C LEU A 394 16.15 -5.19 18.82
N MET A 395 17.46 -5.33 18.91
CA MET A 395 18.28 -4.53 19.83
C MET A 395 18.21 -3.04 19.47
N ILE A 396 18.33 -2.68 18.19
CA ILE A 396 18.21 -1.30 17.72
C ILE A 396 16.81 -0.75 17.99
N LEU A 397 15.76 -1.55 17.72
CA LEU A 397 14.38 -1.15 18.00
C LEU A 397 14.16 -0.87 19.49
N ASN A 398 14.68 -1.71 20.37
CA ASN A 398 14.62 -1.50 21.82
C ASN A 398 15.37 -0.23 22.24
N ILE A 399 16.54 0.03 21.65
CA ILE A 399 17.29 1.27 21.91
C ILE A 399 16.50 2.50 21.43
N LEU A 400 15.91 2.44 20.24
CA LEU A 400 15.09 3.53 19.71
C LEU A 400 13.84 3.78 20.57
N LEU A 401 13.18 2.72 21.03
CA LEU A 401 12.06 2.82 21.95
C LEU A 401 12.48 3.49 23.26
N PHE A 402 13.62 3.08 23.82
CA PHE A 402 14.18 3.67 25.03
C PHE A 402 14.49 5.15 24.84
N VAL A 403 15.15 5.53 23.74
CA VAL A 403 15.46 6.93 23.42
C VAL A 403 14.18 7.74 23.21
N ALA A 404 13.17 7.20 22.52
CA ALA A 404 11.90 7.88 22.32
C ALA A 404 11.17 8.15 23.66
N VAL A 405 11.18 7.18 24.57
CA VAL A 405 10.63 7.35 25.93
C VAL A 405 11.39 8.45 26.68
N GLN A 406 12.72 8.42 26.63
CA GLN A 406 13.56 9.38 27.35
C GLN A 406 13.45 10.82 26.81
N THR A 407 13.34 10.96 25.49
CA THR A 407 13.35 12.28 24.82
C THR A 407 11.97 12.90 24.67
N ILE A 408 10.90 12.09 24.57
CA ILE A 408 9.55 12.60 24.28
C ILE A 408 8.64 12.49 25.52
N PHE A 409 8.66 11.35 26.22
CA PHE A 409 7.70 11.07 27.29
C PHE A 409 8.15 11.62 28.65
N GLU A 410 9.43 11.46 29.02
CA GLU A 410 9.93 12.02 30.29
C GLU A 410 9.82 13.54 30.42
N PRO A 411 10.25 14.37 29.45
CA PRO A 411 10.17 15.82 29.61
C PRO A 411 8.74 16.32 29.70
N ARG A 412 7.80 15.70 28.97
CA ARG A 412 6.36 15.99 29.05
C ARG A 412 5.74 15.60 30.39
N LYS A 413 6.21 14.50 30.98
CA LYS A 413 5.79 14.07 32.31
C LYS A 413 6.36 15.00 33.39
N ARG A 414 7.60 15.46 33.23
CA ARG A 414 8.24 16.43 34.13
C ARG A 414 7.55 17.80 34.09
N THR A 415 7.26 18.35 32.91
CA THR A 415 6.59 19.66 32.79
C THR A 415 5.19 19.68 33.41
N LYS A 416 4.38 18.65 33.18
CA LYS A 416 3.05 18.53 33.80
C LYS A 416 3.08 18.41 35.33
N LEU A 417 4.16 17.85 35.87
CA LEU A 417 4.30 17.69 37.32
C LEU A 417 4.72 19.00 37.99
N THR A 418 5.61 19.78 37.36
CA THR A 418 6.02 21.11 37.82
C THR A 418 4.86 22.10 37.81
N GLU A 419 4.02 22.10 36.77
CA GLU A 419 2.83 22.98 36.72
C GLU A 419 1.87 22.73 37.89
N ARG A 420 1.57 21.46 38.20
CA ARG A 420 0.73 21.12 39.37
C ARG A 420 1.38 21.43 40.70
N PHE A 421 2.70 21.37 40.79
CA PHE A 421 3.43 21.68 42.01
C PHE A 421 3.49 23.19 42.25
N GLU A 422 3.65 23.98 41.18
CA GLU A 422 3.54 25.44 41.23
C GLU A 422 2.13 25.88 41.61
N GLU A 423 1.07 25.28 41.04
CA GLU A 423 -0.31 25.55 41.46
C GLU A 423 -0.56 25.26 42.95
N LEU A 424 -0.04 24.13 43.45
CA LEU A 424 -0.17 23.76 44.87
C LEU A 424 0.67 24.64 45.80
N LEU A 425 1.83 25.12 45.33
CA LEU A 425 2.68 26.06 46.07
C LEU A 425 2.01 27.43 46.16
N VAL A 426 1.49 27.95 45.05
CA VAL A 426 0.76 29.22 45.02
C VAL A 426 -0.46 29.14 45.94
N ALA A 427 -1.25 28.07 45.85
CA ALA A 427 -2.41 27.88 46.72
C ALA A 427 -2.04 27.83 48.21
N LYS A 428 -0.90 27.20 48.57
CA LYS A 428 -0.43 27.16 49.96
C LYS A 428 0.14 28.49 50.44
N VAL A 429 0.83 29.24 49.58
CA VAL A 429 1.34 30.58 49.91
C VAL A 429 0.17 31.54 50.14
N ASP A 430 -0.85 31.50 49.28
CA ASP A 430 -2.06 32.30 49.42
C ASP A 430 -2.84 31.96 50.71
N GLU A 431 -2.89 30.68 51.09
CA GLU A 431 -3.54 30.23 52.34
C GLU A 431 -2.80 30.74 53.59
N GLU A 432 -1.46 30.69 53.59
CA GLU A 432 -0.64 31.21 54.68
C GLU A 432 -0.73 32.74 54.77
N GLU A 433 -0.73 33.44 53.63
CA GLU A 433 -0.87 34.90 53.58
C GLU A 433 -2.24 35.36 54.09
N ALA A 434 -3.32 34.63 53.76
CA ALA A 434 -4.65 34.89 54.30
C ALA A 434 -4.74 34.70 55.83
N LYS A 435 -4.07 33.66 56.38
CA LYS A 435 -3.98 33.46 57.83
C LYS A 435 -3.21 34.59 58.50
N PHE A 436 -2.12 35.05 57.89
CA PHE A 436 -1.31 36.14 58.43
C PHE A 436 -2.07 37.47 58.43
N GLN A 437 -2.84 37.74 57.37
CA GLN A 437 -3.73 38.91 57.32
C GLN A 437 -4.83 38.85 58.38
N ALA A 438 -5.45 37.70 58.61
CA ALA A 438 -6.47 37.55 59.65
C ALA A 438 -5.92 37.86 61.05
N VAL A 439 -4.69 37.42 61.35
CA VAL A 439 -4.00 37.72 62.62
C VAL A 439 -3.68 39.22 62.74
N LEU A 440 -3.24 39.86 61.66
CA LEU A 440 -2.97 41.31 61.65
C LEU A 440 -4.24 42.15 61.87
N ASP A 441 -5.37 41.73 61.33
CA ASP A 441 -6.65 42.40 61.54
C ASP A 441 -7.17 42.24 62.97
N GLU A 442 -6.93 41.10 63.60
CA GLU A 442 -7.24 40.86 65.01
C GLU A 442 -6.39 41.75 65.93
N LEU A 443 -5.09 41.88 65.62
CA LEU A 443 -4.18 42.80 66.30
C LEU A 443 -4.62 44.28 66.15
N ARG A 444 -5.07 44.69 64.95
CA ARG A 444 -5.60 46.05 64.74
C ARG A 444 -6.85 46.33 65.56
N LYS A 445 -7.77 45.36 65.69
CA LYS A 445 -8.96 45.48 66.55
C LYS A 445 -8.60 45.55 68.04
N GLY A 446 -7.57 44.82 68.47
CA GLY A 446 -7.03 44.92 69.81
C GLY A 446 -6.38 46.29 70.08
N HIS A 447 -5.69 46.84 69.10
CA HIS A 447 -5.02 48.14 69.26
C HIS A 447 -6.01 49.32 69.25
N SER A 448 -7.09 49.25 68.47
CA SER A 448 -8.14 50.27 68.49
C SER A 448 -8.95 50.29 69.80
N THR A 449 -9.17 49.12 70.41
CA THR A 449 -9.82 49.01 71.73
C THR A 449 -8.93 49.54 72.86
N LEU A 450 -7.61 49.33 72.77
CA LEU A 450 -6.62 49.91 73.69
C LEU A 450 -6.54 51.44 73.59
N LEU A 451 -6.55 51.99 72.37
CA LEU A 451 -6.58 53.45 72.16
C LEU A 451 -7.87 54.08 72.70
N ALA A 452 -9.02 53.44 72.52
CA ALA A 452 -10.29 53.88 73.10
C ALA A 452 -10.29 53.84 74.65
N GLN A 453 -9.60 52.87 75.26
CA GLN A 453 -9.39 52.84 76.72
C GLN A 453 -8.43 53.93 77.21
N GLN A 454 -7.40 54.25 76.42
CA GLN A 454 -6.42 55.29 76.77
C GLN A 454 -7.01 56.71 76.69
N GLU A 455 -7.92 56.97 75.74
CA GLU A 455 -8.65 58.24 75.64
C GLU A 455 -9.61 58.46 76.82
N ALA A 456 -10.23 57.39 77.34
CA ALA A 456 -11.09 57.44 78.53
C ALA A 456 -10.30 57.73 79.83
N LEU A 457 -9.03 57.31 79.91
CA LEU A 457 -8.13 57.55 81.05
C LEU A 457 -7.55 58.97 81.08
N LEU A 458 -7.37 59.62 79.93
CA LEU A 458 -6.83 60.99 79.84
C LEU A 458 -7.84 62.09 80.20
N ALA A 459 -9.13 61.76 80.39
CA ALA A 459 -10.17 62.69 80.83
C ALA A 459 -10.19 62.95 82.35
N HIS A 460 -9.33 62.30 83.16
CA HIS A 460 -9.42 62.32 84.64
C HIS A 460 -8.27 63.01 85.38
N THR A 461 -7.42 63.80 84.70
CA THR A 461 -6.37 64.58 85.39
C THR A 461 -6.20 65.97 84.79
N ARG A 462 -6.80 66.96 85.46
CA ARG A 462 -6.47 68.39 85.35
C ARG A 462 -6.39 68.94 86.79
N PRO A 463 -5.27 69.59 87.18
CA PRO A 463 -5.28 71.05 87.43
C PRO A 463 -3.97 71.74 86.97
N ALA A 464 -3.98 72.98 86.43
CA ALA A 464 -3.92 74.30 87.11
C ALA A 464 -2.57 74.56 87.82
N SER A 465 -1.82 75.68 87.71
CA SER A 465 -1.97 77.01 87.09
C SER A 465 -0.64 77.80 87.30
N TYR A 466 -0.47 78.93 86.58
CA TYR A 466 0.46 80.08 86.78
C TYR A 466 1.90 79.95 86.22
N ASN A 467 2.52 80.93 85.52
CA ASN A 467 2.35 82.39 85.46
C ASN A 467 2.84 83.02 84.12
N GLU A 468 2.25 84.18 83.81
CA GLU A 468 2.43 85.26 82.81
C GLU A 468 3.88 85.59 82.31
N ALA A 469 4.19 85.71 81.00
CA ALA A 469 3.96 86.79 79.98
C ALA A 469 5.00 87.96 80.05
N PRO A 470 5.22 88.84 79.02
CA PRO A 470 4.70 88.92 77.63
C PRO A 470 5.78 89.30 76.54
N HIS A 471 5.32 89.56 75.31
CA HIS A 471 5.95 90.24 74.15
C HIS A 471 6.65 89.39 73.07
N VAL A 472 6.57 89.64 71.75
CA VAL A 472 5.77 90.42 70.76
C VAL A 472 6.22 89.85 69.37
N PRO A 473 5.43 89.94 68.28
CA PRO A 473 5.53 89.09 67.08
C PRO A 473 6.48 89.64 66.00
N VAL A 474 6.78 88.83 64.96
CA VAL A 474 7.21 89.18 63.56
C VAL A 474 7.79 87.87 62.95
N VAL A 475 7.41 87.25 61.82
CA VAL A 475 6.90 87.61 60.47
C VAL A 475 7.98 87.37 59.38
N LEU A 476 7.52 86.76 58.25
CA LEU A 476 8.09 86.67 56.88
C LEU A 476 9.35 85.79 56.66
N ASP A 477 9.69 85.28 55.48
CA ASP A 477 9.05 84.92 54.19
C ASP A 477 10.22 84.48 53.25
N THR A 478 9.88 83.78 52.16
CA THR A 478 10.57 83.75 50.85
C THR A 478 12.11 83.50 50.72
N ARG A 479 12.41 82.39 50.02
CA ARG A 479 13.04 82.29 48.68
C ARG A 479 14.53 82.71 48.44
N THR A 480 15.17 81.91 47.57
CA THR A 480 16.33 82.18 46.66
C THR A 480 17.68 82.47 47.32
N ASP A 481 18.87 82.15 46.81
CA ASP A 481 19.42 81.45 45.62
C ASP A 481 20.96 81.26 45.90
N ASP A 482 21.70 80.71 44.92
CA ASP A 482 23.16 80.83 44.68
C ASP A 482 24.16 79.76 45.22
N ILE A 483 24.30 78.61 44.51
CA ILE A 483 25.27 78.27 43.43
C ILE A 483 26.68 78.98 43.47
N PRO A 484 27.84 78.47 42.92
CA PRO A 484 28.54 77.15 42.80
C PRO A 484 30.11 77.32 42.98
N PRO A 485 31.11 76.73 42.24
CA PRO A 485 31.24 75.52 41.38
C PRO A 485 32.56 74.71 41.57
N THR A 486 32.66 73.52 40.95
CA THR A 486 33.71 73.08 39.98
C THR A 486 33.45 71.59 39.64
N ASP A 487 32.97 71.23 38.43
CA ASP A 487 33.66 71.12 37.13
C ASP A 487 33.99 69.63 36.84
N LEU A 488 33.78 69.01 35.68
CA LEU A 488 33.41 69.40 34.31
C LEU A 488 33.00 68.09 33.59
N LEU A 489 31.81 68.02 32.97
CA LEU A 489 31.53 68.09 31.51
C LEU A 489 31.89 66.80 30.70
N SER A 490 31.11 66.34 29.71
CA SER A 490 29.99 66.93 28.95
C SER A 490 29.42 65.87 27.96
N VAL A 491 28.08 65.73 27.82
CA VAL A 491 27.25 66.21 26.66
C VAL A 491 27.11 65.15 25.54
N VAL A 492 25.97 64.79 24.92
CA VAL A 492 24.62 65.39 24.83
C VAL A 492 23.55 64.40 24.31
N ASP A 493 22.27 64.78 24.52
CA ASP A 493 20.97 64.46 23.87
C ASP A 493 20.97 63.81 22.45
N GLY A 494 19.91 63.21 21.89
CA GLY A 494 18.50 63.07 22.24
C GLY A 494 17.69 62.56 21.01
N THR A 495 16.57 61.88 21.28
CA THR A 495 15.29 61.78 20.51
C THR A 495 15.19 61.50 18.99
N VAL A 496 14.45 60.41 18.68
CA VAL A 496 13.32 60.26 17.72
C VAL A 496 13.62 60.13 16.21
N SER A 497 13.33 58.97 15.59
CA SER A 497 12.12 58.71 14.77
C SER A 497 12.22 57.47 13.86
N THR A 498 11.26 56.56 14.05
CA THR A 498 10.46 55.78 13.07
C THR A 498 11.07 55.09 11.84
N ALA A 499 10.88 53.75 11.87
CA ALA A 499 10.20 52.92 10.86
C ALA A 499 10.86 52.70 9.50
N ASP A 500 11.45 51.51 9.35
CA ASP A 500 11.37 50.55 8.22
C ASP A 500 12.50 49.54 8.48
N GLU A 501 12.44 48.24 8.26
CA GLU A 501 11.49 47.36 7.61
C GLU A 501 11.98 45.94 7.93
N LYS A 502 11.10 44.95 7.83
CA LYS A 502 11.37 43.51 7.90
C LYS A 502 12.73 43.14 7.29
N ASP A 503 13.66 42.64 8.10
CA ASP A 503 14.46 41.48 7.70
C ASP A 503 15.36 40.94 8.81
N ARG A 504 15.60 39.62 8.75
CA ARG A 504 16.57 38.84 9.55
C ARG A 504 16.06 38.24 10.86
N VAL A 505 14.92 37.55 10.77
CA VAL A 505 14.83 36.18 11.31
C VAL A 505 15.81 35.31 10.52
N SER A 506 17.02 35.11 11.04
CA SER A 506 17.91 33.95 10.76
C SER A 506 19.35 34.23 11.23
N ARG A 507 19.68 33.69 12.40
CA ARG A 507 20.94 32.98 12.75
C ARG A 507 21.24 33.12 14.24
N GLY A 508 21.48 31.97 14.89
CA GLY A 508 21.89 31.93 16.30
C GLY A 508 21.77 30.56 16.96
N TRP A 509 21.63 29.47 16.21
CA TRP A 509 21.93 28.12 16.72
C TRP A 509 23.44 27.92 16.63
N LEU A 510 24.13 27.99 17.76
CA LEU A 510 25.42 27.34 18.09
C LEU A 510 26.06 28.06 19.29
N SER A 511 25.77 27.61 20.51
CA SER A 511 26.75 27.68 21.59
C SER A 511 26.74 26.36 22.37
N THR A 512 27.93 25.78 22.47
CA THR A 512 28.23 24.52 23.15
C THR A 512 28.98 24.85 24.44
N GLU A 513 28.39 24.57 25.59
CA GLU A 513 29.12 24.43 26.85
C GLU A 513 28.70 23.11 27.55
N PRO A 514 29.63 22.24 27.95
CA PRO A 514 29.31 20.99 28.63
C PRO A 514 29.28 21.19 30.16
N THR A 515 28.16 20.84 30.79
CA THR A 515 28.05 20.70 32.26
C THR A 515 28.37 19.27 32.68
N THR A 516 29.20 19.11 33.72
CA THR A 516 29.67 17.81 34.22
C THR A 516 28.77 17.30 35.37
N MET A 517 28.13 16.14 35.21
CA MET A 517 27.38 15.45 36.29
C MET A 517 28.26 14.41 37.02
N ARG A 518 28.10 14.30 38.36
CA ARG A 518 28.92 13.45 39.25
C ARG A 518 28.50 11.97 39.20
N LYS A 519 29.50 11.07 39.20
CA LYS A 519 29.43 9.60 39.13
C LYS A 519 28.56 8.87 40.18
N ARG A 520 28.00 9.54 41.19
CA ARG A 520 27.23 8.88 42.26
C ARG A 520 25.77 8.58 41.87
N ASP A 521 25.20 9.36 40.97
CA ASP A 521 23.78 9.21 40.58
C ASP A 521 23.56 8.04 39.61
N PHE A 522 24.61 7.63 38.89
CA PHE A 522 24.55 6.53 37.94
C PHE A 522 24.42 5.15 38.63
N LEU A 523 25.10 4.95 39.76
CA LEU A 523 25.13 3.64 40.44
C LEU A 523 23.82 3.29 41.14
N LEU A 524 23.10 4.29 41.67
CA LEU A 524 21.78 4.08 42.29
C LEU A 524 20.73 3.73 41.24
N TYR A 525 20.75 4.38 40.08
CA TYR A 525 19.81 4.10 38.98
C TYR A 525 20.04 2.72 38.32
N THR A 526 21.30 2.26 38.25
CA THR A 526 21.61 0.93 37.70
C THR A 526 21.21 -0.22 38.62
N LEU A 527 21.15 0.02 39.94
CA LEU A 527 20.77 -1.02 40.91
C LEU A 527 19.24 -1.17 40.98
N GLU A 528 18.49 -0.07 40.90
CA GLU A 528 17.01 -0.13 40.90
C GLU A 528 16.44 -0.69 39.58
N SER A 529 17.09 -0.43 38.44
CA SER A 529 16.66 -0.97 37.13
C SER A 529 16.93 -2.47 36.95
N ALA A 530 17.98 -3.01 37.59
CA ALA A 530 18.28 -4.44 37.55
C ALA A 530 17.23 -5.29 38.31
N VAL A 531 16.68 -4.77 39.41
CA VAL A 531 15.66 -5.46 40.21
C VAL A 531 14.30 -5.48 39.49
N ALA A 532 13.96 -4.41 38.76
CA ALA A 532 12.74 -4.35 37.96
C ALA A 532 12.77 -5.29 36.74
N GLY A 533 13.94 -5.49 36.12
CA GLY A 533 14.11 -6.38 34.96
C GLY A 533 13.96 -7.88 35.30
N ILE A 534 14.38 -8.29 36.50
CA ILE A 534 14.25 -9.68 36.96
C ILE A 534 12.79 -10.03 37.30
N ALA A 535 12.02 -9.08 37.86
CA ALA A 535 10.61 -9.29 38.18
C ALA A 535 9.73 -9.48 36.91
N LEU A 536 10.04 -8.76 35.83
CA LEU A 536 9.31 -8.82 34.56
C LEU A 536 9.61 -10.11 33.77
N SER A 537 10.83 -10.66 33.86
CA SER A 537 11.17 -11.92 33.19
C SER A 537 10.54 -13.14 33.87
N THR A 538 10.42 -13.12 35.21
CA THR A 538 9.71 -14.17 35.95
C THR A 538 8.20 -14.16 35.72
N LEU A 539 7.59 -13.00 35.44
CA LEU A 539 6.17 -12.91 35.14
C LEU A 539 5.82 -13.45 33.74
N PHE A 540 6.75 -13.34 32.78
CA PHE A 540 6.55 -13.78 31.40
C PHE A 540 6.76 -15.30 31.23
N MET A 541 7.55 -15.95 32.09
CA MET A 541 7.67 -17.42 32.11
C MET A 541 6.49 -18.12 32.79
N TYR A 542 5.69 -17.43 33.60
CA TYR A 542 4.57 -18.01 34.35
C TYR A 542 3.25 -18.06 33.55
N PHE A 543 3.20 -17.42 32.37
CA PHE A 543 1.99 -17.30 31.53
C PHE A 543 2.09 -18.00 30.16
N ARG A 544 2.96 -19.01 30.03
CA ARG A 544 3.06 -19.83 28.82
C ARG A 544 2.65 -21.28 29.07
#